data_AF-A0A1M6FF34-F1
#
_entry.id   AF-A0A1M6FF34-F1
#
_cell.length_a   1.000
_cell.length_b   1.000
_cell.length_c   1.000
_cell.angle_alpha   90.00
_cell.angle_beta   90.00
_cell.angle_gamma   90.00
#
_symmetry.space_group_name_H-M   'P 1'
#
loop_
_entity.id
_entity.type
_entity.pdbx_description
1 polymer ?
#
loop_
_entity_poly.entity_id
_entity_poly.type
_entity_poly.pdbx_seq_one_letter_code
_entity_poly.pdbx_strand_id
1 'polypeptide(L)' 'MKVTAIIDENVIKDAMKYSKASTITETLKVALNEYIRLQKLKKLNESIKKNPIHFEYTAEEIRNINRQ' A
#
# COMPACT_ATOMS: atom_id res chain seq x y z
N MET A 1 8.80 2.05 22.64
CA MET A 1 9.14 0.66 23.02
C MET A 1 10.40 0.24 22.28
N LYS A 2 11.40 -0.31 22.97
CA LYS A 2 12.63 -0.83 22.34
C LYS A 2 12.46 -2.33 22.12
N VAL A 3 12.73 -2.80 20.91
CA VAL A 3 12.61 -4.21 20.51
C VAL A 3 13.92 -4.61 19.83
N THR A 4 14.42 -5.81 20.15
CA THR A 4 15.61 -6.39 19.51
C THR A 4 15.18 -7.53 18.61
N ALA A 5 15.70 -7.58 17.39
CA ALA A 5 15.43 -8.64 16.42
C ALA A 5 16.73 -9.03 15.72
N ILE A 6 16.84 -10.30 15.32
CA ILE A 6 17.95 -10.80 14.50
C ILE A 6 17.46 -10.82 13.06
N ILE A 7 18.16 -10.11 12.17
CA ILE A 7 17.80 -9.94 10.77
C ILE A 7 19.06 -10.09 9.93
N ASP A 8 18.93 -10.69 8.74
CA ASP A 8 20.01 -10.80 7.78
C ASP A 8 20.48 -9.39 7.35
N GLU A 9 21.80 -9.17 7.39
CA GLU A 9 22.41 -7.89 7.07
C GLU A 9 22.16 -7.49 5.60
N ASN A 10 22.15 -8.44 4.68
CA ASN A 10 21.93 -8.18 3.26
C ASN A 10 20.50 -7.69 3.02
N VAL A 11 19.53 -8.30 3.72
CA VAL A 11 18.12 -7.89 3.65
C VAL A 11 17.95 -6.44 4.13
N ILE A 12 18.63 -6.07 5.23
CA ILE A 12 18.59 -4.68 5.73
C ILE A 12 19.28 -3.72 4.76
N LYS A 13 20.43 -4.08 4.20
CA LYS A 13 21.13 -3.23 3.21
C LYS A 13 20.27 -2.95 1.99
N ASP A 14 19.60 -3.98 1.47
CA ASP A 14 18.68 -3.83 0.34
C ASP A 14 17.49 -2.94 0.71
N ALA A 15 16.86 -3.20 1.87
CA ALA A 15 15.77 -2.38 2.34
C ALA A 15 16.18 -0.90 2.53
N MET A 16 17.39 -0.62 3.04
CA MET A 16 17.92 0.73 3.19
C MET A 16 18.12 1.42 1.83
N LYS A 17 18.66 0.69 0.84
CA LYS A 17 18.85 1.18 -0.53
C LYS A 17 17.52 1.59 -1.17
N TYR A 18 16.47 0.80 -1.00
CA TYR A 18 15.14 1.10 -1.54
C TYR A 18 14.41 2.18 -0.75
N SER A 19 14.52 2.19 0.58
CA SER A 19 13.83 3.16 1.43
C SER A 19 14.47 4.55 1.39
N LYS A 20 15.72 4.66 0.90
CA LYS A 20 16.54 5.89 0.94
C LYS A 20 16.67 6.49 2.35
N ALA A 21 16.50 5.67 3.39
CA ALA A 21 16.56 6.14 4.76
C ALA A 21 18.00 6.07 5.28
N SER A 22 18.35 6.96 6.19
CA SER A 22 19.70 7.07 6.73
C SER A 22 19.98 6.07 7.85
N THR A 23 18.92 5.46 8.44
CA THR A 23 19.04 4.56 9.59
C THR A 23 18.24 3.27 9.41
N ILE A 24 18.73 2.17 10.02
CA ILE A 24 18.04 0.86 10.05
C ILE A 24 16.63 1.00 10.63
N THR A 25 16.48 1.78 11.69
CA THR A 25 15.18 1.99 12.36
C THR A 25 14.16 2.64 11.42
N GLU A 26 14.57 3.66 10.66
CA GLU A 26 13.68 4.30 9.69
C GLU A 26 13.35 3.38 8.53
N THR A 27 14.35 2.65 8.01
CA THR A 27 14.12 1.62 6.99
C THR A 27 13.10 0.59 7.44
N LEU A 28 13.21 0.08 8.66
CA LEU A 28 12.24 -0.85 9.23
C LEU A 28 10.85 -0.22 9.36
N LYS A 29 10.74 1.04 9.80
CA LYS A 29 9.45 1.74 9.84
C LYS A 29 8.82 1.85 8.45
N VAL A 30 9.60 2.22 7.44
CA VAL A 30 9.11 2.33 6.05
C VAL A 30 8.65 0.97 5.54
N ALA A 31 9.49 -0.06 5.68
CA ALA A 31 9.19 -1.41 5.22
C ALA A 31 7.93 -1.99 5.88
N LEU A 32 7.79 -1.84 7.20
CA LEU A 32 6.62 -2.34 7.93
C LEU A 32 5.34 -1.59 7.56
N ASN A 33 5.40 -0.27 7.42
CA ASN A 33 4.24 0.52 7.01
C ASN A 33 3.79 0.14 5.59
N GLU A 34 4.74 -0.06 4.68
CA GLU A 34 4.44 -0.46 3.31
C GLU A 34 3.82 -1.86 3.26
N TYR A 35 4.37 -2.81 4.03
CA TYR A 35 3.78 -4.13 4.18
C TYR A 35 2.33 -4.06 4.71
N ILE A 36 2.09 -3.27 5.75
CA ILE A 36 0.73 -3.08 6.31
C ILE A 36 -0.22 -2.50 5.27
N ARG A 37 0.21 -1.50 4.48
CA ARG A 37 -0.59 -0.92 3.39
C ARG A 37 -0.95 -1.95 2.34
N LEU A 38 0.01 -2.77 1.91
CA LEU A 38 -0.24 -3.85 0.94
C LEU A 38 -1.25 -4.87 1.47
N GLN A 39 -1.17 -5.25 2.74
CA GLN A 39 -2.16 -6.16 3.34
C GLN A 39 -3.56 -5.54 3.40
N LYS A 40 -3.66 -4.24 3.71
CA LYS A 40 -4.94 -3.51 3.67
C LYS A 40 -5.52 -3.47 2.25
N LEU A 41 -4.70 -3.21 1.23
CA LEU A 41 -5.12 -3.22 -0.17
C LEU A 41 -5.58 -4.61 -0.62
N LYS A 42 -4.86 -5.68 -0.27
CA LYS A 42 -5.30 -7.05 -0.56
C LYS A 42 -6.66 -7.35 0.05
N LYS A 43 -6.86 -6.99 1.32
CA LYS A 43 -8.14 -7.16 2.01
C LYS A 43 -9.26 -6.35 1.37
N LEU A 44 -8.97 -5.11 0.95
CA LEU A 44 -9.92 -4.26 0.23
C LEU A 44 -10.31 -4.90 -1.12
N ASN A 45 -9.35 -5.38 -1.89
CA ASN A 45 -9.61 -6.03 -3.18
C ASN A 45 -10.49 -7.27 -3.03
N GLU A 46 -10.26 -8.09 -1.99
CA GLU A 46 -11.13 -9.22 -1.68
C GLU A 46 -12.55 -8.77 -1.31
N SER A 47 -12.70 -7.65 -0.61
CA SER A 47 -14.01 -7.06 -0.29
C SER A 47 -14.73 -6.57 -1.55
N ILE A 48 -14.01 -5.89 -2.45
CA ILE A 48 -14.55 -5.40 -3.72
C ILE A 48 -14.92 -6.57 -4.63
N LYS A 49 -14.14 -7.65 -4.65
CA LYS A 49 -14.46 -8.86 -5.42
C LYS A 49 -15.75 -9.51 -4.94
N LYS A 50 -15.99 -9.52 -3.62
CA LYS A 50 -17.25 -10.04 -3.03
C LYS A 50 -18.43 -9.13 -3.32
N ASN A 51 -18.24 -7.82 -3.25
CA ASN A 51 -19.25 -6.81 -3.51
C ASN A 51 -18.73 -5.83 -4.57
N PRO A 52 -18.87 -6.15 -5.87
CA PRO A 52 -18.37 -5.32 -6.95
C PRO A 52 -18.95 -3.91 -6.88
N ILE A 53 -18.11 -2.92 -7.17
CA ILE A 53 -18.54 -1.53 -7.29
C ILE A 53 -19.41 -1.45 -8.56
N HIS A 54 -20.69 -1.14 -8.36
CA HIS A 54 -21.60 -0.84 -9.46
C HIS A 54 -21.52 0.65 -9.78
N PHE A 55 -21.32 0.97 -11.06
CA PHE A 55 -21.42 2.34 -11.54
C PHE A 55 -22.80 2.50 -12.17
N GLU A 56 -23.62 3.39 -11.61
CA GLU A 56 -24.99 3.64 -12.07
C GLU A 56 -25.04 4.27 -13.46
N TYR A 57 -23.99 5.00 -13.85
CA TYR A 57 -23.93 5.71 -15.12
C TYR A 57 -22.71 5.28 -15.93
N THR A 58 -22.93 5.13 -17.23
CA THR A 58 -21.89 5.03 -18.24
C THR A 58 -21.13 6.36 -18.38
N ALA A 59 -19.94 6.29 -18.96
CA ALA A 59 -19.14 7.49 -19.24
C ALA A 59 -19.87 8.47 -20.18
N GLU A 60 -20.77 7.98 -21.03
CA GLU A 60 -21.57 8.81 -21.94
C GLU A 60 -22.68 9.57 -21.21
N GLU A 61 -23.40 8.88 -20.31
CA GLU A 61 -24.45 9.49 -19.49
C GLU A 61 -23.89 10.62 -18.61
N ILE A 62 -22.74 10.40 -17.95
CA ILE A 62 -22.08 11.44 -17.14
C ILE A 62 -21.66 12.65 -17.99
N ARG A 63 -21.14 12.43 -19.21
CA ARG A 63 -20.77 13.54 -20.11
C ARG A 63 -21.97 14.34 -20.55
N ASN A 64 -23.10 13.69 -20.80
CA ASN A 64 -24.33 14.36 -21.22
C ASN A 64 -24.93 15.20 -20.08
N ILE A 65 -24.89 14.70 -18.83
CA ILE A 65 -25.29 15.47 -17.64
C ILE A 65 -24.42 16.74 -17.47
N ASN A 66 -23.10 16.61 -17.57
CA ASN A 66 -22.17 17.72 -17.33
C ASN A 66 -22.12 18.79 -18.45
N ARG A 67 -22.76 18.52 -19.59
CA ARG A 67 -22.81 19.44 -20.76
C ARG A 67 -24.14 20.20 -20.85
N GLN A 68 -25.07 19.98 -19.91
CA GLN A 68 -26.22 20.84 -19.68
C GLN A 68 -25.80 22.09 -18.89
#